data_AF-A0A318DCN0-F1
#
_entry.id   AF-A0A318DCN0-F1
#
_cell.length_a   1.000
_cell.length_b   1.000
_cell.length_c   1.000
_cell.angle_alpha   90.00
_cell.angle_beta   90.00
_cell.angle_gamma   90.00
#
_symmetry.space_group_name_H-M   'P 1'
#
loop_
_entity.id
_entity.type
_entity.pdbx_description
1 polymer ?
#
loop_
_entity_poly.entity_id
_entity_poly.type
_entity_poly.pdbx_seq_one_letter_code
_entity_poly.pdbx_strand_id
1 'polypeptide(L)'
;MLFLGDAWAEDVVSQLEATGLSTPLFDVIKIAHHGSKGNSSVELLQLVDAPCFLISTDGTRHGHPDFEVLAEIVDRPAPFERAIYFNYETPAAQQLRGYTSRSHTPFRVHISHNDWINIGGERH
;
A
#
# COMPACT_ATOMS: atom_id res chain seq x y z
N MET A 1 5.51 5.74 -10.69
CA MET A 1 5.01 4.40 -10.30
C MET A 1 6.15 3.54 -9.75
N LEU A 2 5.92 2.79 -8.66
CA LEU A 2 6.87 1.84 -8.05
C LEU A 2 6.22 0.44 -7.93
N PHE A 3 6.84 -0.57 -8.54
CA PHE A 3 6.37 -1.97 -8.52
C PHE A 3 7.39 -2.86 -7.82
N LEU A 4 7.06 -3.33 -6.63
CA LEU A 4 8.03 -4.00 -5.75
C LEU A 4 8.03 -5.52 -5.89
N GLY A 5 7.01 -6.10 -6.54
CA GLY A 5 6.96 -7.53 -6.87
C GLY A 5 7.35 -8.44 -5.69
N ASP A 6 8.29 -9.35 -5.95
CA ASP A 6 8.99 -10.17 -4.95
C ASP A 6 10.43 -9.67 -4.70
N ALA A 7 10.76 -8.45 -5.12
CA ALA A 7 12.06 -7.87 -4.80
C ALA A 7 12.20 -7.77 -3.28
N TRP A 8 13.38 -8.15 -2.78
CA TRP A 8 13.68 -8.02 -1.36
C TRP A 8 13.68 -6.52 -1.06
N ALA A 9 12.75 -6.07 -0.21
CA ALA A 9 12.60 -4.64 0.01
C ALA A 9 13.87 -4.00 0.60
N GLU A 10 14.79 -4.78 1.18
CA GLU A 10 16.14 -4.38 1.59
C GLU A 10 16.98 -3.77 0.45
N ASP A 11 16.92 -4.36 -0.76
CA ASP A 11 17.66 -3.84 -1.93
C ASP A 11 17.08 -2.51 -2.39
N VAL A 12 15.75 -2.37 -2.30
CA VAL A 12 15.03 -1.14 -2.68
C VAL A 12 15.27 -0.02 -1.68
N VAL A 13 15.19 -0.34 -0.39
CA VAL A 13 15.51 0.55 0.74
C VAL A 13 16.92 1.12 0.56
N SER A 14 17.92 0.25 0.35
CA SER A 14 19.31 0.66 0.18
C SER A 14 19.53 1.60 -1.00
N GLN A 15 18.85 1.37 -2.13
CA GLN A 15 18.94 2.27 -3.28
C GLN A 15 18.23 3.60 -3.05
N LEU A 16 17.06 3.59 -2.40
CA LEU A 16 16.33 4.80 -2.07
C LEU A 16 17.12 5.70 -1.12
N GLU A 17 17.73 5.12 -0.08
CA GLU A 17 18.60 5.84 0.84
C GLU A 17 19.81 6.46 0.12
N ALA A 18 20.41 5.72 -0.83
CA ALA A 18 21.54 6.20 -1.62
C ALA A 18 21.18 7.39 -2.53
N THR A 19 19.90 7.63 -2.84
CA THR A 19 19.49 8.80 -3.63
C THR A 19 19.51 10.11 -2.85
N GLY A 20 19.50 10.05 -1.50
CA GLY A 20 19.44 11.23 -0.63
C GLY A 20 18.14 12.06 -0.77
N LEU A 21 17.12 11.52 -1.44
CA LEU A 21 15.83 12.19 -1.62
C LEU A 21 15.03 12.14 -0.30
N SER A 22 14.40 13.25 0.07
CA SER A 22 13.36 13.24 1.11
C SER A 22 12.15 12.47 0.59
N THR A 23 11.83 11.34 1.22
CA THR A 23 10.69 10.43 0.97
C THR A 23 10.06 10.58 -0.43
N PRO A 24 10.61 9.95 -1.48
CA PRO A 24 10.07 10.08 -2.82
C PRO A 24 8.59 9.71 -2.89
N LEU A 25 7.80 10.60 -3.50
CA LEU A 25 6.39 10.43 -3.76
C LEU A 25 6.20 9.79 -5.14
N PHE A 26 5.48 8.68 -5.20
CA PHE A 26 5.11 8.01 -6.43
C PHE A 26 3.61 8.17 -6.70
N ASP A 27 3.18 8.02 -7.95
CA ASP A 27 1.75 8.05 -8.28
C ASP A 27 1.00 6.82 -7.72
N VAL A 28 1.68 5.66 -7.78
CA VAL A 28 1.14 4.35 -7.39
C VAL A 28 2.26 3.49 -6.84
N ILE A 29 2.01 2.78 -5.74
CA ILE A 29 2.88 1.75 -5.16
C ILE A 29 2.13 0.42 -5.10
N LYS A 30 2.71 -0.66 -5.65
CA LYS A 30 2.24 -2.02 -5.40
C LYS A 30 3.02 -2.62 -4.23
N ILE A 31 2.32 -3.00 -3.16
CA ILE A 31 2.95 -3.56 -1.95
C ILE A 31 3.63 -4.90 -2.27
N ALA A 32 4.85 -5.07 -1.75
CA ALA A 32 5.66 -6.27 -1.90
C ALA A 32 5.08 -7.45 -1.10
N HIS A 33 5.46 -8.68 -1.50
CA HIS A 33 5.22 -9.91 -0.73
C HIS A 33 3.79 -10.01 -0.16
N HIS A 34 2.80 -9.67 -0.98
CA HIS A 34 1.39 -9.76 -0.62
C HIS A 34 0.95 -8.94 0.61
N GLY A 35 1.79 -8.01 1.11
CA GLY A 35 1.52 -7.25 2.33
C GLY A 35 1.80 -8.01 3.62
N SER A 36 2.80 -8.88 3.63
CA SER A 36 3.29 -9.51 4.87
C SER A 36 4.00 -8.49 5.76
N LYS A 37 3.87 -8.65 7.09
CA LYS A 37 4.50 -7.84 8.14
C LYS A 37 6.01 -8.11 8.27
N GLY A 38 6.68 -8.49 7.19
CA GLY A 38 8.14 -8.49 7.17
C GLY A 38 8.69 -7.08 7.40
N ASN A 39 9.83 -6.96 8.08
CA ASN A 39 10.49 -5.68 8.38
C ASN A 39 10.60 -4.78 7.13
N SER A 40 10.87 -5.41 5.98
CA SER A 40 11.10 -4.75 4.72
C SER A 40 9.86 -4.01 4.16
N SER A 41 8.63 -4.47 4.45
CA SER A 41 7.40 -3.75 4.07
C SER A 41 7.23 -2.46 4.86
N VAL A 42 7.55 -2.47 6.16
CA VAL A 42 7.42 -1.31 7.05
C VAL A 42 8.53 -0.29 6.79
N GLU A 43 9.79 -0.75 6.69
CA GLU A 43 10.94 0.11 6.39
C GLU A 43 10.74 0.84 5.05
N LEU A 44 10.27 0.13 4.03
CA LEU A 44 9.97 0.74 2.74
C LEU A 44 8.88 1.81 2.83
N LEU A 45 7.80 1.56 3.58
CA LEU A 45 6.75 2.55 3.80
C LEU A 45 7.24 3.77 4.60
N GLN A 46 8.37 3.71 5.30
CA GLN A 46 8.98 4.91 5.89
C GLN A 46 9.74 5.74 4.85
N LEU A 47 10.22 5.10 3.78
CA LEU A 47 11.03 5.74 2.74
C LEU A 47 10.22 6.24 1.54
N VAL A 48 9.03 5.71 1.29
CA VAL A 48 8.21 6.10 0.12
C VAL A 48 6.78 6.42 0.50
N ASP A 49 6.10 7.20 -0.34
CA ASP A 49 4.66 7.39 -0.21
C ASP A 49 3.97 7.49 -1.58
N ALA A 50 2.64 7.34 -1.59
CA ALA A 50 1.82 7.50 -2.78
C ALA A 50 0.36 7.81 -2.41
N PRO A 51 -0.41 8.47 -3.28
CA PRO A 51 -1.86 8.57 -3.13
C PRO A 51 -2.56 7.24 -3.45
N CYS A 52 -1.91 6.30 -4.13
CA CYS A 52 -2.50 5.03 -4.54
C CYS A 52 -1.64 3.82 -4.16
N PHE A 53 -2.25 2.84 -3.50
CA PHE A 53 -1.62 1.58 -3.11
C PHE A 53 -2.37 0.37 -3.67
N LEU A 54 -1.64 -0.60 -4.20
CA LEU A 54 -2.18 -1.85 -4.75
C LEU A 54 -1.78 -3.05 -3.89
N ILE A 55 -2.77 -3.82 -3.46
CA ILE A 55 -2.62 -5.07 -2.69
C ILE A 55 -3.08 -6.23 -3.55
N SER A 56 -2.18 -7.18 -3.80
CA SER A 56 -2.43 -8.30 -4.71
C SER A 56 -2.27 -9.65 -4.00
N THR A 57 -3.32 -10.13 -3.32
CA THR A 57 -3.33 -11.41 -2.60
C THR A 57 -4.76 -11.83 -2.23
N ASP A 58 -5.04 -13.14 -2.26
CA ASP A 58 -6.30 -13.73 -1.79
C ASP A 58 -6.23 -14.24 -0.34
N GLY A 59 -5.03 -14.17 0.28
CA GLY A 59 -4.79 -14.58 1.66
C GLY A 59 -4.87 -16.07 1.94
N THR A 60 -5.12 -16.93 0.94
CA THR A 60 -5.43 -18.35 1.14
C THR A 60 -4.27 -19.15 1.73
N ARG A 61 -3.04 -18.80 1.37
CA ARG A 61 -1.83 -19.55 1.76
C ARG A 61 -1.24 -19.10 3.10
N HIS A 62 -1.28 -17.80 3.39
CA HIS A 62 -0.53 -17.18 4.50
C HIS A 62 -1.34 -16.17 5.32
N GLY A 63 -2.62 -15.95 5.02
CA GLY A 63 -3.47 -14.98 5.74
C GLY A 63 -3.23 -13.52 5.37
N HIS A 64 -2.40 -13.23 4.38
CA HIS A 64 -2.06 -11.88 3.95
C HIS A 64 -3.17 -11.18 3.16
N PRO A 65 -3.23 -9.84 3.16
CA PRO A 65 -2.28 -8.91 3.77
C PRO A 65 -2.42 -8.86 5.30
N ASP A 66 -1.32 -8.60 5.99
CA ASP A 66 -1.37 -8.36 7.43
C ASP A 66 -1.93 -6.96 7.69
N PHE A 67 -2.85 -6.86 8.64
CA PHE A 67 -3.54 -5.60 8.93
C PHE A 67 -2.57 -4.50 9.36
N GLU A 68 -1.48 -4.83 10.05
CA GLU A 68 -0.47 -3.86 10.47
C GLU A 68 0.19 -3.14 9.30
N VAL A 69 0.42 -3.84 8.17
CA VAL A 69 0.98 -3.22 6.96
C VAL A 69 -0.04 -2.24 6.37
N LEU A 70 -1.32 -2.62 6.36
CA LEU A 70 -2.39 -1.74 5.86
C LEU A 70 -2.57 -0.51 6.75
N ALA A 71 -2.52 -0.67 8.06
CA ALA A 71 -2.59 0.42 9.03
C ALA A 71 -1.41 1.38 8.85
N GLU A 72 -0.20 0.87 8.65
CA GLU A 72 1.00 1.68 8.40
C GLU A 72 0.87 2.55 7.14
N ILE A 73 0.14 2.09 6.12
CA ILE A 73 -0.15 2.91 4.94
C ILE A 73 -1.04 4.11 5.31
N VAL A 74 -2.15 3.85 5.99
CA VAL A 74 -3.21 4.87 6.20
C VAL A 74 -2.99 5.76 7.42
N ASP A 75 -2.19 5.33 8.39
CA ASP A 75 -1.91 6.07 9.62
C ASP A 75 -0.84 7.15 9.46
N ARG A 76 -0.12 7.16 8.33
CA ARG A 76 0.87 8.19 8.05
C ARG A 76 0.18 9.50 7.67
N PRO A 77 0.55 10.65 8.26
CA PRO A 77 0.04 11.94 7.80
C PRO A 77 0.36 12.16 6.32
N ALA A 78 -0.58 12.71 5.56
CA ALA A 78 -0.34 13.16 4.20
C ALA A 78 -1.23 14.36 3.85
N PRO A 79 -0.78 15.24 2.94
CA PRO A 79 -1.62 16.32 2.40
C PRO A 79 -2.64 15.81 1.36
N PHE A 80 -2.74 14.50 1.14
CA PHE A 80 -3.61 13.85 0.17
C PHE A 80 -4.34 12.66 0.79
N GLU A 81 -5.49 12.33 0.19
CA GLU A 81 -6.22 11.10 0.51
C GLU A 81 -5.53 9.89 -0.13
N ARG A 82 -5.38 8.80 0.63
CA ARG A 82 -4.86 7.53 0.10
C ARG A 82 -6.00 6.65 -0.39
N ALA A 83 -5.82 6.01 -1.55
CA ALA A 83 -6.71 4.99 -2.08
C ALA A 83 -5.99 3.63 -2.09
N ILE A 84 -6.57 2.63 -1.43
CA ILE A 84 -6.04 1.28 -1.33
C ILE A 84 -6.93 0.35 -2.15
N TYR A 85 -6.33 -0.32 -3.12
CA TYR A 85 -7.01 -1.24 -4.03
C TYR A 85 -6.60 -2.67 -3.73
N PHE A 86 -7.60 -3.53 -3.51
CA PHE A 86 -7.44 -4.96 -3.31
C PHE A 86 -8.02 -5.70 -4.52
N ASN A 87 -7.29 -6.72 -5.00
CA ASN A 87 -7.79 -7.61 -6.06
C ASN A 87 -8.62 -8.80 -5.53
N TYR A 88 -8.65 -9.00 -4.22
CA TYR A 88 -9.50 -9.98 -3.53
C TYR A 88 -10.00 -9.39 -2.23
N GLU A 89 -11.18 -9.84 -1.81
CA GLU A 89 -11.68 -9.56 -0.46
C GLU A 89 -10.99 -10.46 0.56
N THR A 90 -10.34 -9.84 1.55
CA THR A 90 -9.70 -10.53 2.68
C THR A 90 -10.24 -9.97 4.00
N PRO A 91 -10.14 -10.72 5.12
CA PRO A 91 -10.54 -10.21 6.43
C PRO A 91 -9.86 -8.87 6.79
N ALA A 92 -8.58 -8.72 6.45
CA ALA A 92 -7.84 -7.48 6.68
C ALA A 92 -8.34 -6.32 5.81
N ALA A 93 -8.73 -6.57 4.55
CA ALA A 93 -9.34 -5.55 3.69
C ALA A 93 -10.70 -5.08 4.24
N GLN A 94 -11.53 -6.02 4.70
CA GLN A 94 -12.80 -5.70 5.35
C GLN A 94 -12.60 -4.89 6.64
N GLN A 95 -11.62 -5.28 7.46
CA GLN A 95 -11.26 -4.55 8.67
C GLN A 95 -10.81 -3.12 8.36
N LEU A 96 -9.96 -2.93 7.35
CA LEU A 96 -9.48 -1.61 6.94
C LEU A 96 -10.63 -0.70 6.45
N ARG A 97 -11.65 -1.25 5.78
CA ARG A 97 -12.79 -0.48 5.29
C ARG A 97 -13.59 0.21 6.41
N GLY A 98 -13.61 -0.36 7.61
CA GLY A 98 -14.23 0.24 8.80
C GLY A 98 -13.25 1.00 9.70
N TYR A 99 -11.98 1.09 9.32
CA TYR A 99 -10.93 1.67 10.16
C TYR A 99 -10.89 3.19 10.05
N THR A 100 -10.53 3.86 11.15
CA THR A 100 -10.28 5.30 11.18
C THR A 100 -8.79 5.54 11.40
N SER A 101 -8.15 6.26 10.47
CA SER A 101 -6.72 6.56 10.53
C SER A 101 -6.36 7.32 11.80
N ARG A 102 -5.25 6.94 12.44
CA ARG A 102 -4.66 7.66 13.58
C ARG A 102 -4.20 9.07 13.22
N SER A 103 -3.87 9.32 11.95
CA SER A 103 -3.54 10.68 11.48
C SER A 103 -4.77 11.55 11.24
N HIS A 104 -5.98 10.97 11.31
CA HIS A 104 -7.23 11.59 10.89
C HIS A 104 -7.29 11.99 9.40
N THR A 105 -6.30 11.57 8.60
CA THR A 105 -6.34 11.71 7.15
C THR A 105 -7.36 10.71 6.58
N PRO A 106 -8.34 11.16 5.78
CA PRO A 106 -9.28 10.23 5.14
C PRO A 106 -8.55 9.32 4.14
N PHE A 107 -9.12 8.15 3.90
CA PHE A 107 -8.66 7.20 2.89
C PHE A 107 -9.84 6.41 2.31
N ARG A 108 -9.64 5.83 1.13
CA ARG A 108 -10.63 4.99 0.45
C ARG A 108 -10.12 3.57 0.26
N VAL A 109 -11.03 2.61 0.43
CA VAL A 109 -10.78 1.19 0.19
C VAL A 109 -11.63 0.73 -0.99
N HIS A 110 -10.97 0.18 -2.01
CA HIS A 110 -11.59 -0.40 -3.19
C HIS A 110 -11.28 -1.89 -3.23
N ILE A 111 -12.30 -2.74 -3.22
CA ILE A 111 -12.15 -4.19 -3.29
C ILE A 111 -12.78 -4.64 -4.60
N SER A 112 -11.97 -5.13 -5.53
CA SER A 112 -12.44 -5.70 -6.80
C SER A 112 -12.57 -7.21 -6.68
N HIS A 113 -13.61 -7.79 -7.26
CA HIS A 113 -13.78 -9.25 -7.40
C HIS A 113 -13.66 -9.60 -8.88
N ASN A 114 -12.53 -10.17 -9.31
CA ASN A 114 -12.29 -10.58 -10.71
C ASN A 114 -12.51 -9.50 -11.78
N ASP A 115 -12.58 -8.22 -11.40
CA ASP A 115 -12.77 -7.08 -12.30
C ASP A 115 -11.52 -6.21 -12.39
N TRP A 116 -11.37 -5.52 -13.52
CA TRP A 116 -10.27 -4.58 -13.76
C TRP A 116 -10.33 -3.41 -12.77
N ILE A 117 -9.22 -3.14 -12.08
CA ILE A 117 -9.06 -1.92 -11.28
C ILE A 117 -8.80 -0.76 -12.23
N ASN A 118 -9.77 0.14 -12.38
CA ASN A 118 -9.63 1.36 -13.18
C ASN A 118 -9.08 2.50 -12.32
N ILE A 119 -7.82 2.87 -12.54
CA ILE A 119 -7.18 4.02 -11.88
C ILE A 119 -7.18 5.17 -12.89
N GLY A 120 -8.30 5.87 -12.98
CA GLY A 120 -8.48 7.01 -13.89
C GLY A 120 -9.69 7.83 -13.52
N GLY A 121 -9.45 9.04 -12.99
CA GLY A 121 -10.46 10.10 -12.94
C GLY A 121 -10.49 10.83 -14.28
N GLU A 122 -11.69 11.14 -14.76
CA GLU A 122 -11.93 11.96 -15.94
C GLU A 122 -11.07 13.23 -15.90
N ARG A 123 -10.23 13.40 -16.92
CA ARG A 123 -9.65 14.71 -17.22
C ARG A 123 -10.69 15.44 -18.05
N HIS A 124 -11.34 16.43 -17.44
CA HIS A 124 -11.91 17.55 -18.18
C HIS A 124 -10.88 18.67 -18.30
#